data_AF-A0A0G1AGY8-F1
#
_entry.id   AF-A0A0G1AGY8-F1
#
_cell.length_a   1.000
_cell.length_b   1.000
_cell.length_c   1.000
_cell.angle_alpha   90.00
_cell.angle_beta   90.00
_cell.angle_gamma   90.00
#
_symmetry.space_group_name_H-M   'P 1'
#
loop_
_entity.id
_entity.type
_entity.pdbx_description
1 polymer ?
#
loop_
_entity_poly.entity_id
_entity_poly.type
_entity_poly.pdbx_seq_one_letter_code
_entity_poly.pdbx_strand_id
1 'polypeptide(L)'
;VPNEDLDWLGIHATRLNAHLIRTIFRDIARPQIIESYDEIQDIGNYSLIIGSGWKPGWSTDYDTVMMCKFYGAKTIVNMSNTDGVYTADPRKDPQAKRIDRMSWKEYRVMFGDKWVPGFSSPIDPIAAKLSDELGLTIITLAGKDLRNVEKAIEGKDFIGTTIEK
;
A
#
# COMPACT_ATOMS: atom_id res chain seq x y z
N VAL A 1 26.05 -3.27 7.09
CA VAL A 1 25.31 -3.68 5.88
C VAL A 1 24.83 -2.40 5.20
N PRO A 2 25.24 -2.11 3.95
CA PRO A 2 24.71 -1.01 3.16
C PRO A 2 23.17 -1.02 3.12
N ASN A 3 22.53 0.14 3.01
CA ASN A 3 21.06 0.23 2.91
C ASN A 3 20.52 -0.58 1.72
N GLU A 4 21.27 -0.62 0.61
CA GLU A 4 20.90 -1.38 -0.58
C GLU A 4 20.76 -2.89 -0.31
N ASP A 5 21.68 -3.49 0.45
CA ASP A 5 21.62 -4.92 0.80
C ASP A 5 20.41 -5.22 1.71
N LEU A 6 20.04 -4.27 2.58
CA LEU A 6 18.85 -4.40 3.42
C LEU A 6 17.57 -4.36 2.57
N ASP A 7 17.52 -3.46 1.58
CA ASP A 7 16.40 -3.40 0.64
C ASP A 7 16.27 -4.70 -0.15
N TRP A 8 17.38 -5.27 -0.64
CA TRP A 8 17.34 -6.55 -1.36
C TRP A 8 16.79 -7.70 -0.50
N LEU A 9 17.18 -7.78 0.78
CA LEU A 9 16.59 -8.76 1.70
C LEU A 9 15.08 -8.56 1.87
N GLY A 10 14.63 -7.31 2.00
CA GLY A 10 13.22 -6.96 2.05
C GLY A 10 12.47 -7.37 0.77
N ILE A 11 13.02 -7.02 -0.39
CA ILE A 11 12.47 -7.36 -1.71
C ILE A 11 12.31 -8.87 -1.86
N HIS A 12 13.34 -9.66 -1.53
CA HIS A 12 13.25 -11.12 -1.60
C HIS A 12 12.19 -11.69 -0.65
N ALA A 13 12.05 -11.14 0.56
CA ALA A 13 10.97 -11.52 1.46
C ALA A 13 9.58 -11.20 0.89
N THR A 14 9.41 -10.04 0.24
CA THR A 14 8.12 -9.71 -0.41
C THR A 14 7.82 -10.64 -1.59
N ARG A 15 8.83 -11.08 -2.37
CA ARG A 15 8.66 -12.04 -3.46
C ARG A 15 8.22 -13.40 -2.95
N LEU A 16 8.82 -13.87 -1.84
CA LEU A 16 8.39 -15.09 -1.17
C LEU A 16 6.91 -15.01 -0.77
N ASN A 17 6.50 -13.91 -0.12
CA ASN A 17 5.12 -13.68 0.29
C ASN A 17 4.16 -13.59 -0.92
N ALA A 18 4.56 -12.89 -1.98
CA ALA A 18 3.79 -12.78 -3.22
C ALA A 18 3.56 -14.16 -3.86
N HIS A 19 4.59 -15.00 -3.93
CA HIS A 19 4.46 -16.36 -4.42
C HIS A 19 3.55 -17.24 -3.56
N LEU A 20 3.57 -17.07 -2.23
CA LEU A 20 2.65 -17.76 -1.34
C LEU A 20 1.20 -17.40 -1.66
N ILE A 21 0.86 -16.10 -1.73
CA ILE A 21 -0.49 -15.63 -2.07
C ILE A 21 -0.90 -16.11 -3.47
N ARG A 22 0.00 -16.03 -4.45
CA ARG A 22 -0.26 -16.52 -5.81
C ARG A 22 -0.56 -18.01 -5.85
N THR A 23 0.06 -18.78 -4.97
CA THR A 23 -0.16 -20.22 -4.87
C THR A 23 -1.53 -20.53 -4.27
N ILE A 24 -1.97 -19.75 -3.27
CA ILE A 24 -3.32 -19.85 -2.69
C ILE A 24 -4.40 -19.60 -3.76
N PHE A 25 -4.20 -18.57 -4.61
CA PHE A 25 -5.13 -18.18 -5.66
C PHE A 25 -4.75 -18.71 -7.05
N ARG A 26 -4.13 -19.89 -7.12
CA ARG A 26 -3.53 -20.43 -8.36
C ARG A 26 -4.51 -20.51 -9.54
N ASP A 27 -5.78 -20.74 -9.25
CA ASP A 27 -6.89 -20.92 -10.19
C ASP A 27 -7.29 -19.62 -10.91
N ILE A 28 -7.12 -18.47 -10.25
CA ILE A 28 -7.53 -17.16 -10.80
C ILE A 28 -6.35 -16.19 -11.03
N ALA A 29 -5.21 -16.45 -10.38
CA ALA A 29 -4.05 -15.58 -10.43
C ALA A 29 -3.15 -15.86 -11.64
N ARG A 30 -2.61 -14.78 -12.23
CA ARG A 30 -1.53 -14.87 -13.22
C ARG A 30 -0.39 -15.76 -12.70
N PRO A 31 0.18 -16.67 -13.51
CA PRO A 31 1.22 -17.59 -13.05
C PRO A 31 2.50 -16.94 -12.55
N GLN A 32 2.86 -15.80 -13.14
CA GLN A 32 4.04 -15.03 -12.81
C GLN A 32 3.64 -13.80 -11.98
N ILE A 33 4.37 -13.56 -10.89
CA ILE A 33 4.24 -12.34 -10.08
C ILE A 33 4.88 -11.15 -10.80
N ILE A 34 4.43 -9.94 -10.50
CA ILE A 34 5.01 -8.70 -11.02
C ILE A 34 6.17 -8.30 -10.10
N GLU A 35 7.40 -8.28 -10.64
CA GLU A 35 8.63 -7.95 -9.88
C GLU A 35 9.30 -6.66 -10.38
N SER A 36 8.71 -5.97 -11.36
CA SER A 36 9.21 -4.71 -11.92
C SER A 36 8.07 -3.79 -12.34
N TYR A 37 8.32 -2.49 -12.22
CA TYR A 37 7.33 -1.43 -12.47
C TYR A 37 7.87 -0.31 -13.36
N ASP A 38 8.81 -0.65 -14.26
CA ASP A 38 9.30 0.27 -15.31
C ASP A 38 8.24 0.53 -16.39
N GLU A 39 7.46 -0.51 -16.72
CA GLU A 39 6.49 -0.50 -17.80
C GLU A 39 5.24 -1.31 -17.44
N ILE A 40 4.16 -1.05 -18.16
CA ILE A 40 2.95 -1.88 -18.07
C ILE A 40 3.24 -3.26 -18.64
N GLN A 41 2.83 -4.31 -17.92
CA GLN A 41 2.98 -5.69 -18.38
C GLN A 41 1.66 -6.19 -18.96
N ASP A 42 1.73 -7.07 -19.95
CA ASP A 42 0.55 -7.82 -20.39
C ASP A 42 0.14 -8.81 -19.30
N ILE A 43 -1.03 -8.56 -18.71
CA ILE A 43 -1.63 -9.39 -17.66
C ILE A 43 -2.58 -10.44 -18.21
N GLY A 44 -2.76 -10.51 -19.53
CA GLY A 44 -3.68 -11.45 -20.18
C GLY A 44 -5.11 -11.36 -19.65
N ASN A 45 -5.82 -12.49 -19.68
CA ASN A 45 -7.21 -12.59 -19.20
C ASN A 45 -7.31 -13.07 -17.75
N TYR A 46 -6.29 -12.81 -16.92
CA TYR A 46 -6.30 -13.23 -15.51
C TYR A 46 -7.08 -12.22 -14.66
N SER A 47 -7.94 -12.74 -13.76
CA SER A 47 -8.74 -11.90 -12.86
C SER A 47 -7.94 -11.34 -11.69
N LEU A 48 -6.81 -11.96 -11.36
CA LEU A 48 -5.95 -11.55 -10.27
C LEU A 48 -4.48 -11.49 -10.73
N ILE A 49 -3.82 -10.38 -10.40
CA ILE A 49 -2.38 -10.21 -10.54
C ILE A 49 -1.80 -9.91 -9.16
N ILE A 50 -0.58 -10.38 -8.93
CA ILE A 50 0.11 -10.24 -7.65
C ILE A 50 1.48 -9.65 -7.92
N GLY A 51 1.76 -8.53 -7.27
CA GLY A 51 3.06 -7.87 -7.29
C GLY A 51 3.87 -8.14 -6.03
N SER A 52 5.16 -7.80 -6.10
CA SER A 52 6.09 -7.79 -4.97
C SER A 52 6.90 -6.49 -4.95
N GLY A 53 7.78 -6.33 -3.96
CA GLY A 53 8.80 -5.29 -4.01
C GLY A 53 9.69 -5.44 -5.26
N TRP A 54 10.16 -4.32 -5.79
CA TRP A 54 10.97 -4.29 -7.01
C TRP A 54 12.47 -4.10 -6.79
N LYS A 55 12.92 -2.87 -6.46
CA LYS A 55 14.34 -2.48 -6.42
C LYS A 55 14.67 -1.58 -5.23
N PRO A 56 15.94 -1.49 -4.82
CA PRO A 56 16.36 -0.63 -3.71
C PRO A 56 15.90 0.83 -3.83
N GLY A 57 15.59 1.43 -2.67
CA GLY A 57 15.04 2.77 -2.55
C GLY A 57 13.55 2.90 -2.88
N TRP A 58 12.83 1.79 -3.09
CA TRP A 58 11.39 1.78 -3.38
C TRP A 58 10.65 0.99 -2.30
N SER A 59 9.53 1.54 -1.83
CA SER A 59 8.61 0.86 -0.93
C SER A 59 7.51 0.11 -1.71
N THR A 60 6.88 -0.86 -1.05
CA THR A 60 5.72 -1.57 -1.62
C THR A 60 4.52 -0.66 -1.86
N ASP A 61 4.40 0.43 -1.09
CA ASP A 61 3.37 1.46 -1.32
C ASP A 61 3.61 2.15 -2.66
N TYR A 62 4.85 2.54 -2.94
CA TYR A 62 5.20 3.21 -4.19
C TYR A 62 5.03 2.27 -5.40
N ASP A 63 5.45 1.01 -5.27
CA ASP A 63 5.20 -0.05 -6.26
C ASP A 63 3.68 -0.21 -6.55
N THR A 64 2.84 -0.18 -5.51
CA THR A 64 1.38 -0.28 -5.64
C THR A 64 0.78 0.93 -6.37
N VAL A 65 1.26 2.13 -6.10
CA VAL A 65 0.83 3.35 -6.80
C VAL A 65 1.22 3.30 -8.28
N MET A 66 2.39 2.75 -8.61
CA MET A 66 2.81 2.52 -9.99
C MET A 66 1.91 1.53 -10.71
N MET A 67 1.47 0.46 -10.04
CA MET A 67 0.44 -0.42 -10.59
C MET A 67 -0.87 0.31 -10.87
N CYS A 68 -1.32 1.17 -9.96
CA CYS A 68 -2.53 1.98 -10.19
C CYS A 68 -2.39 2.90 -11.40
N LYS A 69 -1.20 3.50 -11.58
CA LYS A 69 -0.88 4.32 -12.74
C LYS A 69 -0.95 3.52 -14.05
N PHE A 70 -0.39 2.30 -14.08
CA PHE A 70 -0.36 1.48 -15.30
C PHE A 70 -1.72 0.89 -15.64
N TYR A 71 -2.45 0.35 -14.66
CA TYR A 71 -3.71 -0.36 -14.89
C TYR A 71 -4.96 0.52 -14.69
N GLY A 72 -4.79 1.81 -14.38
CA GLY A 72 -5.88 2.77 -14.27
C GLY A 72 -6.75 2.64 -13.01
N ALA A 73 -6.30 1.86 -12.01
CA ALA A 73 -7.01 1.74 -10.73
C ALA A 73 -7.04 3.09 -10.01
N LYS A 74 -8.15 3.37 -9.31
CA LYS A 74 -8.39 4.65 -8.61
C LYS A 74 -8.38 4.54 -7.09
N THR A 75 -8.48 3.32 -6.58
CA THR A 75 -8.59 3.07 -5.14
C THR A 75 -7.59 2.00 -4.73
N ILE A 76 -6.86 2.26 -3.66
CA ILE A 76 -5.97 1.31 -3.00
C ILE A 76 -6.55 1.02 -1.62
N VAL A 77 -6.65 -0.27 -1.27
CA VAL A 77 -6.94 -0.69 0.11
C VAL A 77 -5.64 -1.14 0.75
N ASN A 78 -5.09 -0.31 1.64
CA ASN A 78 -3.90 -0.61 2.41
C ASN A 78 -4.27 -1.36 3.70
N MET A 79 -3.92 -2.64 3.74
CA MET A 79 -4.15 -3.53 4.87
C MET A 79 -2.97 -3.46 5.87
N SER A 80 -3.15 -2.68 6.93
CA SER A 80 -2.12 -2.43 7.95
C SER A 80 -2.36 -3.23 9.24
N ASN A 81 -1.40 -3.16 10.17
CA ASN A 81 -1.57 -3.64 11.53
C ASN A 81 -2.35 -2.65 12.44
N THR A 82 -2.55 -1.41 11.99
CA THR A 82 -3.45 -0.41 12.60
C THR A 82 -4.77 -0.33 11.83
N ASP A 83 -5.81 0.14 12.49
CA ASP A 83 -7.15 0.37 11.91
C ASP A 83 -7.30 1.76 11.27
N GLY A 84 -6.21 2.46 10.96
CA GLY A 84 -6.22 3.75 10.27
C GLY A 84 -5.01 4.63 10.60
N VAL A 85 -5.12 5.90 10.19
CA VAL A 85 -4.21 7.00 10.50
C VAL A 85 -4.68 7.69 11.78
N TYR A 86 -3.74 8.05 12.64
CA TYR A 86 -4.00 8.68 13.93
C TYR A 86 -3.30 10.04 14.05
N THR A 87 -3.86 10.92 14.89
CA THR A 87 -3.28 12.24 15.20
C THR A 87 -1.90 12.17 15.88
N ALA A 88 -1.59 11.04 16.53
CA ALA A 88 -0.32 10.71 17.16
C ALA A 88 -0.16 9.17 17.21
N ASP A 89 1.01 8.63 17.56
CA ASP A 89 1.18 7.19 17.72
C ASP A 89 0.31 6.68 18.89
N PRO A 90 -0.75 5.87 18.65
CA PRO A 90 -1.68 5.46 19.69
C PRO A 90 -1.07 4.53 20.74
N ARG A 91 0.13 3.98 20.47
CA ARG A 91 0.88 3.19 21.45
C ARG A 91 1.63 4.07 22.46
N LYS A 92 1.82 5.35 22.14
CA LYS A 92 2.60 6.31 22.94
C LYS A 92 1.72 7.40 23.54
N ASP A 93 0.70 7.82 22.79
CA ASP A 93 -0.23 8.86 23.22
C ASP A 93 -1.65 8.29 23.38
N PRO A 94 -2.16 8.19 24.63
CA PRO A 94 -3.51 7.70 24.88
C PRO A 94 -4.61 8.67 24.40
N GLN A 95 -4.27 9.92 24.06
CA GLN A 95 -5.18 10.89 23.46
C GLN A 95 -5.21 10.83 21.93
N ALA A 96 -4.42 9.94 21.30
CA ALA A 96 -4.42 9.75 19.86
C ALA A 96 -5.82 9.36 19.36
N LYS A 97 -6.33 10.12 18.39
CA LYS A 97 -7.62 9.86 17.75
C LYS A 97 -7.41 9.40 16.32
N ARG A 98 -8.17 8.39 15.90
CA ARG A 98 -8.20 7.99 14.49
C ARG A 98 -8.85 9.11 13.67
N ILE A 99 -8.32 9.32 12.48
CA ILE A 99 -8.83 10.25 11.49
C ILE A 99 -9.61 9.43 10.47
N ASP A 100 -10.94 9.57 10.38
CA ASP A 100 -11.73 8.72 9.47
C ASP A 100 -11.60 9.15 8.00
N ARG A 101 -11.39 10.46 7.74
CA ARG A 101 -11.12 11.02 6.42
C ARG A 101 -10.08 12.13 6.49
N MET A 102 -9.20 12.20 5.50
CA MET A 102 -8.25 13.29 5.34
C MET A 102 -7.87 13.51 3.88
N SER A 103 -7.41 14.72 3.57
CA SER A 103 -6.84 15.04 2.27
C SER A 103 -5.37 14.61 2.17
N TRP A 104 -4.87 14.42 0.95
CA TRP A 104 -3.44 14.25 0.70
C TRP A 104 -2.61 15.41 1.25
N LYS A 105 -3.13 16.63 1.17
CA LYS A 105 -2.45 17.82 1.71
C LYS A 105 -2.26 17.72 3.21
N GLU A 106 -3.29 17.34 3.96
CA GLU A 106 -3.19 17.11 5.41
C GLU A 106 -2.24 15.96 5.73
N TYR A 107 -2.28 14.88 4.95
CA TYR A 107 -1.41 13.73 5.13
C TYR A 107 0.08 14.11 4.99
N ARG A 108 0.44 14.84 3.94
CA ARG A 108 1.83 15.28 3.74
C ARG A 108 2.29 16.31 4.76
N VAL A 109 1.40 17.15 5.29
CA VAL A 109 1.74 18.04 6.42
C VAL A 109 2.08 17.25 7.68
N MET A 110 1.39 16.13 7.92
CA MET A 110 1.59 15.29 9.10
C MET A 110 2.85 14.42 9.01
N PHE A 111 3.11 13.81 7.85
CA PHE A 111 4.19 12.82 7.68
C PHE A 111 5.41 13.32 6.89
N GLY A 112 5.34 14.53 6.32
CA GLY A 112 6.38 15.11 5.50
C GLY A 112 6.46 14.50 4.09
N ASP A 113 7.53 14.86 3.36
CA ASP A 113 7.75 14.47 1.96
C ASP A 113 9.00 13.58 1.76
N LYS A 114 9.70 13.19 2.83
CA LYS A 114 10.96 12.42 2.75
C LYS A 114 10.80 11.02 3.31
N TRP A 115 11.15 10.01 2.52
CA TRP A 115 11.25 8.62 2.95
C TRP A 115 12.70 8.24 3.28
N VAL A 116 12.90 7.44 4.33
CA VAL A 116 14.17 6.78 4.69
C VAL A 116 13.90 5.34 5.12
N PRO A 117 14.83 4.38 4.91
CA PRO A 117 14.65 3.00 5.37
C PRO A 117 14.38 2.92 6.88
N GLY A 118 13.35 2.18 7.27
CA GLY A 118 12.89 2.05 8.67
C GLY A 118 11.97 3.18 9.15
N PHE A 119 11.63 4.14 8.29
CA PHE A 119 10.61 5.16 8.59
C PHE A 119 9.23 4.51 8.65
N SER A 120 8.53 4.69 9.77
CA SER A 120 7.20 4.11 10.01
C SER A 120 6.12 5.16 9.79
N SER A 121 5.73 5.38 8.53
CA SER A 121 4.49 6.09 8.18
C SER A 121 3.42 5.10 7.70
N PRO A 122 2.12 5.42 7.83
CA PRO A 122 1.05 4.56 7.32
C PRO A 122 1.14 4.30 5.81
N ILE A 123 1.56 5.32 5.06
CA ILE A 123 1.85 5.33 3.62
C ILE A 123 3.20 6.06 3.43
N ASP A 124 4.07 5.52 2.60
CA ASP A 124 5.31 6.15 2.15
C ASP A 124 5.08 7.60 1.64
N PRO A 125 5.87 8.61 2.07
CA PRO A 125 5.73 10.01 1.61
C PRO A 125 5.84 10.24 0.11
N ILE A 126 6.73 9.52 -0.58
CA ILE A 126 6.92 9.55 -2.03
C ILE A 126 5.67 8.93 -2.71
N ALA A 127 5.17 7.82 -2.18
CA ALA A 127 3.92 7.20 -2.66
C ALA A 127 2.70 8.09 -2.43
N ALA A 128 2.62 8.76 -1.28
CA ALA A 128 1.56 9.70 -0.95
C ALA A 128 1.56 10.90 -1.92
N LYS A 129 2.74 11.45 -2.23
CA LYS A 129 2.87 12.52 -3.23
C LYS A 129 2.41 12.08 -4.61
N LEU A 130 2.84 10.92 -5.08
CA LEU A 130 2.41 10.40 -6.39
C LEU A 130 0.90 10.07 -6.41
N SER A 131 0.36 9.59 -5.29
CA SER A 131 -1.08 9.33 -5.14
C SER A 131 -1.91 10.61 -5.26
N ASP A 132 -1.45 11.71 -4.64
CA ASP A 132 -2.05 13.04 -4.81
C ASP A 132 -2.01 13.49 -6.28
N GLU A 133 -0.84 13.41 -6.92
CA GLU A 133 -0.69 13.80 -8.34
C GLU A 133 -1.63 13.02 -9.26
N LEU A 134 -1.78 11.72 -9.03
CA LEU A 134 -2.65 10.82 -9.81
C LEU A 134 -4.14 10.89 -9.41
N GLY A 135 -4.47 11.56 -8.30
CA GLY A 135 -5.83 11.63 -7.76
C GLY A 135 -6.35 10.27 -7.29
N LEU A 136 -5.49 9.47 -6.66
CA LEU A 136 -5.87 8.18 -6.08
C LEU A 136 -6.55 8.38 -4.72
N THR A 137 -7.46 7.48 -4.40
CA THR A 137 -8.00 7.31 -3.05
C THR A 137 -7.27 6.13 -2.38
N ILE A 138 -6.73 6.33 -1.18
CA ILE A 138 -6.19 5.25 -0.37
C ILE A 138 -7.05 5.06 0.88
N ILE A 139 -7.52 3.84 1.09
CA ILE A 139 -8.22 3.41 2.29
C ILE A 139 -7.23 2.64 3.17
N THR A 140 -6.92 3.14 4.35
CA THR A 140 -6.08 2.43 5.34
C THR A 140 -6.95 1.82 6.42
N LEU A 141 -6.78 0.52 6.69
CA LEU A 141 -7.57 -0.23 7.66
C LEU A 141 -6.81 -1.44 8.21
N ALA A 142 -7.38 -2.07 9.24
CA ALA A 142 -6.77 -3.24 9.87
C ALA A 142 -6.91 -4.49 8.98
N GLY A 143 -5.79 -5.00 8.47
CA GLY A 143 -5.74 -6.17 7.59
C GLY A 143 -6.18 -7.49 8.23
N LYS A 144 -6.21 -7.56 9.57
CA LYS A 144 -6.70 -8.72 10.32
C LYS A 144 -8.22 -8.89 10.27
N ASP A 145 -8.97 -7.82 9.98
CA ASP A 145 -10.43 -7.85 9.91
C ASP A 145 -10.88 -7.91 8.45
N LEU A 146 -10.89 -9.11 7.89
CA LEU A 146 -11.26 -9.34 6.49
C LEU A 146 -12.71 -8.95 6.19
N ARG A 147 -13.61 -8.95 7.18
CA ARG A 147 -15.00 -8.46 6.98
C ARG A 147 -15.02 -6.95 6.80
N ASN A 148 -14.16 -6.23 7.51
CA ASN A 148 -14.01 -4.79 7.34
C ASN A 148 -13.33 -4.44 6.00
N VAL A 149 -12.34 -5.25 5.57
CA VAL A 149 -11.72 -5.14 4.23
C VAL A 149 -12.78 -5.31 3.13
N GLU A 150 -13.63 -6.34 3.23
CA GLU A 150 -14.72 -6.61 2.29
C GLU A 150 -15.68 -5.41 2.21
N LYS A 151 -16.12 -4.88 3.36
CA LYS A 151 -16.98 -3.68 3.40
C LYS A 151 -16.34 -2.48 2.69
N ALA A 152 -15.05 -2.25 2.90
CA ALA A 152 -14.32 -1.16 2.25
C ALA A 152 -14.26 -1.33 0.72
N ILE A 153 -14.02 -2.57 0.23
CA ILE A 153 -14.01 -2.88 -1.20
C ILE A 153 -15.41 -2.70 -1.82
N GLU A 154 -16.46 -3.07 -1.12
CA GLU A 154 -17.85 -2.94 -1.56
C GLU A 154 -18.42 -1.51 -1.43
N GLY A 155 -17.66 -0.56 -0.87
CA GLY A 155 -18.10 0.81 -0.63
C GLY A 155 -19.17 0.95 0.47
N LYS A 156 -19.23 -0.01 1.40
CA LYS A 156 -20.09 0.03 2.60
C LYS A 156 -19.38 0.75 3.75
N ASP A 157 -20.11 1.05 4.82
CA ASP A 157 -19.52 1.62 6.04
C ASP A 157 -18.44 0.70 6.62
N PHE A 158 -17.22 1.23 6.77
CA PHE A 158 -16.06 0.50 7.28
C PHE A 158 -15.33 1.32 8.36
N ILE A 159 -14.46 0.66 9.10
CA ILE A 159 -13.58 1.26 10.10
C ILE A 159 -12.20 1.44 9.47
N GLY A 160 -11.76 2.68 9.30
CA GLY A 160 -10.50 2.99 8.62
C GLY A 160 -10.32 4.48 8.42
N THR A 161 -9.31 4.84 7.64
CA THR A 161 -9.08 6.20 7.15
C THR A 161 -9.14 6.22 5.63
N THR A 162 -9.96 7.10 5.06
CA THR A 162 -9.92 7.42 3.64
C THR A 162 -9.03 8.64 3.39
N ILE A 163 -8.05 8.50 2.51
CA ILE A 163 -7.15 9.56 2.06
C ILE A 163 -7.44 9.85 0.59
N GLU A 164 -7.87 11.06 0.28
CA GLU A 164 -8.26 11.48 -1.07
C GLU A 164 -7.91 12.95 -1.33
N LYS A 165 -8.27 13.51 -2.50
CA LYS A 165 -8.05 14.94 -2.80
C LYS A 165 -8.97 15.86 -2.02
#